data_AF-X1DSD2-F1
#
_entry.id   AF-X1DSD2-F1
#
_cell.length_a   1.000
_cell.length_b   1.000
_cell.length_c   1.000
_cell.angle_alpha   90.00
_cell.angle_beta   90.00
_cell.angle_gamma   90.00
#
_symmetry.space_group_name_H-M   'P 1'
#
loop_
_entity.id
_entity.type
_entity.pdbx_description
1 polymer ?
#
loop_
_entity_poly.entity_id
_entity_poly.type
_entity_poly.pdbx_seq_one_letter_code
_entity_poly.pdbx_strand_id
1 'polypeptide(L)'
;ISYSPIVGISSNIVTGKLPRICGSDITVFPAPYGKAPVLKERFLNVAHDMIMPLHNIGQTAPMPSGGISQGHVEEVMEDLGPDIVIGTGAGIHAHPGGPRAGAIAFRQAIEAKMQGIPVSRYAKEEGHEELKIAMESWGV
;
A
#
# COMPACT_ATOMS: atom_id res chain seq x y z
N ILE A 1 -16.11 -6.74 6.35
CA ILE A 1 -15.18 -7.72 5.74
C ILE A 1 -15.36 -9.04 6.48
N SER A 2 -15.87 -10.10 5.85
CA SER A 2 -15.96 -11.39 6.54
C SER A 2 -14.60 -12.08 6.47
N TYR A 3 -13.92 -12.21 7.61
CA TYR A 3 -12.76 -13.09 7.74
C TYR A 3 -13.17 -14.55 7.95
N SER A 4 -14.46 -14.80 8.23
CA SER A 4 -14.98 -16.15 8.43
C SER A 4 -14.82 -16.98 7.16
N PRO A 5 -14.30 -18.22 7.25
CA PRO A 5 -14.22 -19.11 6.11
C PRO A 5 -15.56 -19.79 5.78
N ILE A 6 -16.61 -19.61 6.58
CA ILE A 6 -17.87 -20.38 6.47
C ILE A 6 -19.08 -19.48 6.17
N VAL A 7 -19.07 -18.23 6.66
CA VAL A 7 -20.23 -17.33 6.55
C VAL A 7 -19.84 -15.92 6.11
N GLY A 8 -20.81 -15.18 5.57
CA GLY A 8 -20.65 -13.78 5.16
C GLY A 8 -20.38 -13.62 3.67
N ILE A 9 -19.79 -12.49 3.30
CA ILE A 9 -19.47 -12.12 1.91
C ILE A 9 -17.96 -11.95 1.79
N SER A 10 -17.39 -12.44 0.69
CA SER A 10 -15.96 -12.39 0.43
C SER A 10 -15.43 -10.95 0.38
N SER A 11 -14.20 -10.75 0.85
CA SER A 11 -13.59 -9.41 0.95
C SER A 11 -13.56 -8.68 -0.39
N ASN A 12 -13.22 -9.37 -1.48
CA ASN A 12 -13.14 -8.76 -2.81
C ASN A 12 -14.49 -8.18 -3.29
N ILE A 13 -15.61 -8.78 -2.90
CA ILE A 13 -16.94 -8.22 -3.20
C ILE A 13 -17.23 -7.02 -2.32
N VAL A 14 -16.99 -7.14 -1.00
CA VAL A 14 -17.32 -6.09 -0.02
C VAL A 14 -16.45 -4.83 -0.17
N THR A 15 -15.16 -4.99 -0.44
CA THR A 15 -14.20 -3.88 -0.49
C THR A 15 -13.67 -3.58 -1.89
N GLY A 16 -13.83 -4.48 -2.87
CA GLY A 16 -13.40 -4.21 -4.25
C GLY A 16 -14.59 -3.87 -5.14
N LYS A 17 -15.40 -4.88 -5.47
CA LYS A 17 -16.41 -4.81 -6.53
C LYS A 17 -17.59 -3.89 -6.18
N LEU A 18 -18.22 -4.06 -5.02
CA LEU A 18 -19.41 -3.28 -4.67
C LEU A 18 -19.09 -1.79 -4.48
N PRO A 19 -18.03 -1.38 -3.74
CA PRO A 19 -17.68 0.03 -3.63
C PRO A 19 -17.41 0.69 -4.99
N ARG A 20 -16.70 -0.01 -5.89
CA ARG A 20 -16.46 0.46 -7.26
C ARG A 20 -17.77 0.68 -8.02
N ILE A 21 -18.70 -0.29 -7.96
CA ILE A 21 -20.03 -0.16 -8.60
C ILE A 21 -20.81 1.01 -8.01
N CYS A 22 -20.67 1.27 -6.71
CA CYS A 22 -21.28 2.40 -6.02
C CYS A 22 -20.60 3.75 -6.29
N GLY A 23 -19.56 3.81 -7.13
CA GLY A 23 -18.89 5.05 -7.52
C GLY A 23 -17.73 5.47 -6.61
N SER A 24 -17.08 4.52 -5.91
CA SER A 24 -15.87 4.82 -5.14
C SER A 24 -14.69 5.12 -6.07
N ASP A 25 -14.09 6.31 -5.98
CA ASP A 25 -12.90 6.67 -6.76
C ASP A 25 -11.61 6.07 -6.18
N ILE A 26 -11.52 5.99 -4.84
CA ILE A 26 -10.37 5.43 -4.10
C ILE A 26 -10.93 4.55 -3.00
N THR A 27 -10.46 3.31 -2.90
CA THR A 27 -10.97 2.36 -1.90
C THR A 27 -9.86 1.84 -1.00
N VAL A 28 -9.96 2.15 0.30
CA VAL A 28 -9.05 1.66 1.33
C VAL A 28 -9.33 0.20 1.68
N PHE A 29 -8.28 -0.61 1.76
CA PHE A 29 -8.38 -2.02 2.11
C PHE A 29 -7.12 -2.53 2.83
N PRO A 30 -7.22 -3.58 3.65
CA PRO A 30 -6.13 -3.99 4.52
C PRO A 30 -5.00 -4.69 3.75
N ALA A 31 -3.77 -4.20 3.92
CA ALA A 31 -2.54 -4.76 3.37
C ALA A 31 -1.99 -5.90 4.25
N PRO A 32 -1.34 -6.92 3.67
CA PRO A 32 -0.88 -8.11 4.39
C PRO A 32 0.47 -7.93 5.10
N TYR A 33 1.16 -6.80 4.93
CA TYR A 33 2.56 -6.61 5.36
C TYR A 33 2.72 -6.04 6.78
N GLY A 34 1.66 -5.44 7.31
CA GLY A 34 1.69 -4.72 8.59
C GLY A 34 0.97 -5.47 9.71
N LYS A 35 -0.04 -4.80 10.26
CA LYS A 35 -0.76 -5.29 11.46
C LYS A 35 -1.93 -6.22 11.13
N ALA A 36 -2.43 -6.17 9.90
CA ALA A 36 -3.65 -6.85 9.54
C ALA A 36 -3.37 -8.31 9.14
N PRO A 37 -4.01 -9.31 9.77
CA PRO A 37 -3.82 -10.72 9.43
C PRO A 37 -4.59 -11.08 8.16
N VAL A 38 -4.13 -10.57 7.02
CA VAL A 38 -4.76 -10.78 5.70
C VAL A 38 -3.87 -11.68 4.86
N LEU A 39 -4.48 -12.69 4.23
CA LEU A 39 -3.79 -13.53 3.26
C LEU A 39 -3.47 -12.70 2.01
N LYS A 40 -2.22 -12.79 1.53
CA LYS A 40 -1.76 -12.10 0.31
C LYS A 40 -2.70 -12.35 -0.90
N GLU A 41 -3.18 -13.56 -1.08
CA GLU A 41 -4.15 -13.89 -2.15
C GLU A 41 -5.46 -13.08 -2.03
N ARG A 42 -5.98 -12.90 -0.80
CA ARG A 42 -7.19 -12.08 -0.59
C ARG A 42 -6.93 -10.61 -0.88
N PHE A 43 -5.76 -10.11 -0.51
CA PHE A 43 -5.31 -8.76 -0.82
C PHE A 43 -5.28 -8.51 -2.34
N LEU A 44 -4.62 -9.40 -3.09
CA LEU A 44 -4.53 -9.31 -4.55
C LEU A 44 -5.92 -9.41 -5.21
N ASN A 45 -6.77 -10.34 -4.76
CA ASN A 45 -8.14 -10.49 -5.30
C ASN A 45 -9.01 -9.25 -5.08
N VAL A 46 -8.85 -8.55 -3.95
CA VAL A 46 -9.55 -7.28 -3.69
C VAL A 46 -9.08 -6.21 -4.68
N ALA A 47 -7.78 -6.05 -4.86
CA ALA A 47 -7.21 -5.07 -5.79
C ALA A 47 -7.58 -5.38 -7.25
N HIS A 48 -7.60 -6.65 -7.64
CA HIS A 48 -8.04 -7.07 -8.98
C HIS A 48 -9.48 -6.62 -9.27
N ASP A 49 -10.42 -6.84 -8.36
CA ASP A 49 -11.81 -6.42 -8.57
C ASP A 49 -11.98 -4.88 -8.67
N MET A 50 -11.00 -4.12 -8.18
CA MET A 50 -10.96 -2.65 -8.30
C MET A 50 -10.56 -2.18 -9.71
N ILE A 51 -9.71 -2.93 -10.41
CA ILE A 51 -9.07 -2.47 -11.66
C ILE A 51 -9.45 -3.28 -12.91
N MET A 52 -9.89 -4.53 -12.77
CA MET A 52 -10.22 -5.39 -13.90
C MET A 52 -11.37 -4.80 -14.74
N PRO A 53 -11.44 -5.06 -16.06
CA PRO A 53 -12.54 -4.59 -16.89
C PRO A 53 -13.92 -4.96 -16.30
N LEU A 54 -14.81 -3.99 -16.18
CA LEU A 54 -16.15 -4.17 -15.62
C LEU A 54 -17.18 -3.35 -16.40
N HIS A 55 -17.59 -3.86 -17.56
CA HIS A 55 -18.56 -3.18 -18.45
C HIS A 55 -18.21 -1.70 -18.67
N ASN A 56 -19.15 -0.79 -18.37
CA ASN A 56 -18.99 0.66 -18.47
C ASN A 56 -18.57 1.32 -17.15
N ILE A 57 -18.13 0.55 -16.15
CA ILE A 57 -17.73 1.05 -14.83
C ILE A 57 -16.22 1.26 -14.81
N GLY A 58 -15.80 2.51 -14.58
CA GLY A 58 -14.40 2.91 -14.45
C GLY A 58 -13.67 2.19 -13.30
N GLN A 59 -12.35 2.22 -13.32
CA GLN A 59 -11.52 1.64 -12.25
C GLN A 59 -11.64 2.48 -10.97
N THR A 60 -11.42 1.84 -9.81
CA THR A 60 -11.21 2.54 -8.53
C THR A 60 -9.75 2.36 -8.12
N ALA A 61 -9.12 3.42 -7.60
CA ALA A 61 -7.73 3.36 -7.19
C ALA A 61 -7.59 2.50 -5.91
N PRO A 62 -6.80 1.42 -5.95
CA PRO A 62 -6.54 0.62 -4.76
C PRO A 62 -5.72 1.41 -3.75
N MET A 63 -6.21 1.49 -2.51
CA MET A 63 -5.49 2.13 -1.41
C MET A 63 -5.12 1.09 -0.33
N PRO A 64 -4.05 0.30 -0.52
CA PRO A 64 -3.57 -0.63 0.51
C PRO A 64 -3.19 0.15 1.78
N SER A 65 -3.65 -0.30 2.94
CA SER A 65 -3.40 0.36 4.23
C SER A 65 -3.34 -0.64 5.38
N GLY A 66 -2.76 -0.27 6.52
CA GLY A 66 -2.72 -1.13 7.71
C GLY A 66 -1.32 -1.40 8.26
N GLY A 67 -0.54 -0.34 8.49
CA GLY A 67 0.81 -0.44 9.04
C GLY A 67 1.92 -0.36 8.00
N ILE A 68 1.63 0.16 6.80
CA ILE A 68 2.63 0.38 5.76
C ILE A 68 3.62 1.48 6.21
N SER A 69 4.89 1.10 6.27
CA SER A 69 6.06 1.97 6.41
C SER A 69 6.83 2.06 5.07
N GLN A 70 7.89 2.86 5.04
CA GLN A 70 8.68 3.17 3.86
C GLN A 70 9.33 1.92 3.22
N GLY A 71 9.82 0.97 4.01
CA GLY A 71 10.42 -0.24 3.45
C GLY A 71 9.41 -1.20 2.80
N HIS A 72 8.12 -1.08 3.13
CA HIS A 72 7.06 -1.89 2.48
C HIS A 72 6.71 -1.39 1.07
N VAL A 73 7.18 -0.20 0.68
CA VAL A 73 6.85 0.40 -0.62
C VAL A 73 7.27 -0.50 -1.78
N GLU A 74 8.45 -1.13 -1.68
CA GLU A 74 8.95 -2.04 -2.70
C GLU A 74 8.01 -3.23 -2.90
N GLU A 75 7.60 -3.88 -1.80
CA GLU A 75 6.73 -5.06 -1.83
C GLU A 75 5.31 -4.71 -2.30
N VAL A 76 4.74 -3.60 -1.82
CA VAL A 76 3.39 -3.15 -2.20
C VAL A 76 3.32 -2.85 -3.70
N MET A 77 4.34 -2.17 -4.24
CA MET A 77 4.40 -1.82 -5.67
C MET A 77 4.75 -3.01 -6.55
N GLU A 78 5.47 -4.02 -6.03
CA GLU A 78 5.65 -5.30 -6.74
C GLU A 78 4.32 -6.05 -6.86
N ASP A 79 3.53 -6.05 -5.78
CA ASP A 79 2.27 -6.81 -5.74
C ASP A 79 1.13 -6.14 -6.53
N LEU A 80 1.04 -4.80 -6.54
CA LEU A 80 -0.08 -4.07 -7.14
C LEU A 80 0.28 -3.20 -8.34
N GLY A 81 1.57 -3.00 -8.62
CA GLY A 81 2.03 -2.01 -9.59
C GLY A 81 2.00 -0.57 -9.05
N PRO A 82 2.33 0.42 -9.91
CA PRO A 82 2.50 1.82 -9.50
C PRO A 82 1.18 2.60 -9.39
N ASP A 83 0.09 2.13 -9.98
CA ASP A 83 -1.20 2.83 -10.03
C ASP A 83 -2.05 2.58 -8.76
N ILE A 84 -1.50 3.00 -7.62
CA ILE A 84 -2.08 2.80 -6.30
C ILE A 84 -1.94 4.04 -5.41
N VAL A 85 -2.70 4.09 -4.32
CA VAL A 85 -2.54 5.09 -3.26
C VAL A 85 -1.98 4.39 -2.03
N ILE A 86 -0.74 4.70 -1.63
CA ILE A 86 -0.18 4.10 -0.41
C ILE A 86 -0.85 4.72 0.83
N GLY A 87 -1.71 3.94 1.48
CA GLY A 87 -2.41 4.35 2.68
C GLY A 87 -1.52 4.23 3.91
N THR A 88 -0.93 5.35 4.32
CA THR A 88 -0.11 5.43 5.53
C THR A 88 -0.57 6.55 6.45
N GLY A 89 -0.39 6.35 7.74
CA GLY A 89 -0.64 7.36 8.78
C GLY A 89 0.57 7.47 9.69
N ALA A 90 0.71 6.49 10.59
CA ALA A 90 1.85 6.44 11.50
C ALA A 90 3.19 6.47 10.77
N GLY A 91 3.35 5.78 9.63
CA GLY A 91 4.59 5.76 8.83
C GLY A 91 5.12 7.15 8.45
N ILE A 92 4.24 8.14 8.30
CA ILE A 92 4.63 9.54 8.10
C ILE A 92 4.86 10.20 9.47
N HIS A 93 3.87 10.16 10.36
CA HIS A 93 3.85 11.00 11.56
C HIS A 93 4.85 10.60 12.64
N ALA A 94 5.21 9.32 12.74
CA ALA A 94 6.13 8.83 13.76
C ALA A 94 7.59 8.79 13.30
N HIS A 95 7.89 9.28 12.09
CA HIS A 95 9.27 9.40 11.63
C HIS A 95 10.10 10.28 12.61
N PRO A 96 11.33 9.89 12.99
CA PRO A 96 12.13 10.64 13.97
C PRO A 96 12.39 12.11 13.62
N GLY A 97 12.52 12.40 12.31
CA GLY A 97 12.60 13.78 11.78
C GLY A 97 11.26 14.52 11.65
N GLY A 98 10.17 13.96 12.17
CA GLY A 98 8.82 14.50 12.09
C GLY A 98 8.08 14.21 10.78
N PRO A 99 6.80 14.65 10.66
CA PRO A 99 5.92 14.28 9.55
C PRO A 99 6.44 14.66 8.16
N ARG A 100 7.09 15.83 8.03
CA ARG A 100 7.68 16.25 6.75
C ARG A 100 8.74 15.25 6.28
N ALA A 101 9.64 14.86 7.19
CA ALA A 101 10.68 13.89 6.88
C ALA A 101 10.08 12.51 6.55
N GLY A 102 9.05 12.08 7.30
CA GLY A 102 8.34 10.84 7.00
C GLY A 102 7.72 10.81 5.60
N ALA A 103 7.13 11.93 5.16
CA ALA A 103 6.60 12.06 3.81
C ALA A 103 7.69 12.06 2.74
N ILE A 104 8.82 12.74 2.97
CA ILE A 104 9.99 12.72 2.07
C ILE A 104 10.53 11.29 1.93
N ALA A 105 10.67 10.56 3.04
CA ALA A 105 11.13 9.18 3.05
C ALA A 105 10.23 8.25 2.18
N PHE A 106 8.90 8.43 2.22
CA PHE A 106 8.00 7.70 1.30
C PHE A 106 8.24 8.08 -0.17
N ARG A 107 8.49 9.36 -0.47
CA ARG A 107 8.79 9.79 -1.84
C ARG A 107 10.08 9.18 -2.35
N GLN A 108 11.13 9.14 -1.51
CA GLN A 108 12.40 8.49 -1.82
C GLN A 108 12.23 6.97 -2.05
N ALA A 109 11.42 6.29 -1.22
CA ALA A 109 11.14 4.86 -1.41
C ALA A 109 10.37 4.56 -2.72
N ILE A 110 9.38 5.40 -3.06
CA ILE A 110 8.64 5.28 -4.33
C ILE A 110 9.58 5.53 -5.51
N GLU A 111 10.43 6.56 -5.42
CA GLU A 111 11.40 6.87 -6.46
C GLU A 111 12.38 5.71 -6.70
N ALA A 112 12.93 5.12 -5.63
CA ALA A 112 13.78 3.94 -5.72
C ALA A 112 13.10 2.83 -6.56
N LYS A 113 11.84 2.52 -6.23
CA LYS A 113 11.08 1.49 -6.93
C LYS A 113 10.81 1.86 -8.40
N MET A 114 10.45 3.11 -8.68
CA MET A 114 10.25 3.59 -10.05
C MET A 114 11.53 3.54 -10.90
N GLN A 115 12.71 3.65 -10.27
CA GLN A 115 14.01 3.49 -10.93
C GLN A 115 14.48 2.02 -11.00
N GLY A 116 13.74 1.07 -10.43
CA GLY A 116 14.15 -0.34 -10.35
C GLY A 116 15.32 -0.59 -9.39
N ILE A 117 15.52 0.30 -8.40
CA ILE A 117 16.56 0.19 -7.38
C ILE A 117 15.91 -0.35 -6.09
N PRO A 118 16.50 -1.36 -5.42
CA PRO A 118 16.00 -1.81 -4.13
C PRO A 118 15.98 -0.67 -3.11
N VAL A 119 14.88 -0.53 -2.36
CA VAL A 119 14.69 0.60 -1.41
C VAL A 119 15.80 0.62 -0.36
N SER A 120 16.22 -0.57 0.11
CA SER A 120 17.31 -0.73 1.08
C SER A 120 18.69 -0.28 0.56
N ARG A 121 18.90 -0.29 -0.76
CA ARG A 121 20.11 0.24 -1.39
C ARG A 121 20.01 1.75 -1.55
N TYR A 122 18.88 2.24 -2.09
CA TYR A 122 18.64 3.66 -2.32
C TYR A 122 18.76 4.48 -1.03
N ALA A 123 18.27 3.92 0.09
CA ALA A 123 18.38 4.50 1.43
C ALA A 123 19.83 4.79 1.90
N LYS A 124 20.85 4.18 1.29
CA LYS A 124 22.26 4.36 1.68
C LYS A 124 22.99 5.40 0.83
N GLU A 125 22.36 5.91 -0.21
CA GLU A 125 22.92 6.92 -1.10
C GLU A 125 22.83 8.32 -0.46
N GLU A 126 23.70 9.23 -0.86
CA GLU A 126 23.70 10.61 -0.34
C GLU A 126 22.42 11.35 -0.76
N GLY A 127 21.83 12.12 0.16
CA GLY A 127 20.59 12.85 -0.09
C GLY A 127 19.30 12.06 0.20
N HIS A 128 19.42 10.85 0.75
CA HIS A 128 18.29 10.01 1.17
C HIS A 128 18.24 9.80 2.69
N GLU A 129 18.64 10.80 3.47
CA GLU A 129 18.74 10.70 4.92
C GLU A 129 17.40 10.38 5.60
N GLU A 130 16.28 10.91 5.10
CA GLU A 130 14.97 10.59 5.66
C GLU A 130 14.60 9.12 5.44
N LEU A 131 14.78 8.61 4.22
CA LEU A 131 14.58 7.18 3.96
C LEU A 131 15.54 6.33 4.79
N LYS A 132 16.81 6.71 4.88
CA LYS A 132 17.79 6.01 5.74
C LYS A 132 17.31 5.90 7.17
N ILE A 133 16.90 7.02 7.78
CA ILE A 133 16.41 7.07 9.16
C ILE A 133 15.16 6.20 9.31
N ALA A 134 14.23 6.25 8.36
CA ALA A 134 13.03 5.42 8.38
C ALA A 134 13.39 3.91 8.36
N MET A 135 14.28 3.50 7.46
CA MET A 135 14.74 2.13 7.33
C MET A 135 15.50 1.64 8.57
N GLU A 136 16.33 2.47 9.18
CA GLU A 136 17.04 2.15 10.43
C GLU A 136 16.09 2.03 11.63
N SER A 137 15.05 2.85 11.64
CA SER A 137 14.13 2.90 12.78
C SER A 137 13.20 1.69 12.80
N TRP A 138 12.59 1.34 11.67
CA TRP A 138 11.48 0.39 11.63
C TRP A 138 11.75 -0.80 10.71
N GLY A 139 12.84 -0.79 9.96
CA GLY A 139 13.02 -1.65 8.80
C GLY A 139 12.09 -1.25 7.65
N VAL A 140 12.29 -1.89 6.49
CA VAL A 140 11.70 -3.20 6.16
C VAL A 140 12.70 -3.95 5.28
#